data_AF-A0A537EAG2-F1
#
_entry.id   AF-A0A537EAG2-F1
#
_cell.length_a   1.000
_cell.length_b   1.000
_cell.length_c   1.000
_cell.angle_alpha   90.00
_cell.angle_beta   90.00
_cell.angle_gamma   90.00
#
_symmetry.space_group_name_H-M   'P 1'
#
loop_
_entity.id
_entity.type
_entity.pdbx_description
1 polymer ?
#
loop_
_entity_poly.entity_id
_entity_poly.type
_entity_poly.pdbx_seq_one_letter_code
_entity_poly.pdbx_strand_id
1 'polypeptide(L)'
;RVEQNTRQFIDGKPANNVLLTGARGTGKSSIVKGLLDKYSKQGLRLIEVEKNDLVDLPHIVDRIASRVERFLLFCDDLSFHGAEDGYIALKVALDGSISTTSENLLIYATSNRRHLMPEYM
;
A
#
# COMPACT_ATOMS: atom_id res chain seq x y z
N ARG A 1 14.10 -0.76 -7.69
CA ARG A 1 12.81 -0.27 -8.26
C ARG A 1 11.89 0.28 -7.16
N VAL A 2 11.50 -0.50 -6.14
CA VAL A 2 10.65 0.00 -5.02
C VAL A 2 11.27 1.15 -4.24
N GLU A 3 12.57 1.07 -3.95
CA GLU A 3 13.28 2.18 -3.29
C GLU A 3 13.24 3.48 -4.09
N GLN A 4 13.49 3.42 -5.40
CA GLN A 4 13.41 4.59 -6.27
C GLN A 4 12.00 5.19 -6.31
N ASN A 5 10.95 4.35 -6.35
CA ASN A 5 9.56 4.78 -6.25
C ASN A 5 9.30 5.53 -4.94
N THR A 6 9.78 4.98 -3.83
CA THR A 6 9.65 5.56 -2.49
C THR A 6 10.41 6.88 -2.37
N ARG A 7 11.61 6.98 -2.92
CA ARG A 7 12.37 8.22 -2.96
C ARG A 7 11.64 9.29 -3.77
N GLN A 8 11.10 8.94 -4.94
CA GLN A 8 10.30 9.88 -5.73
C GLN A 8 9.09 10.39 -4.94
N PHE A 9 8.38 9.49 -4.26
CA PHE A 9 7.26 9.86 -3.40
C PHE A 9 7.64 10.83 -2.28
N ILE A 10 8.76 10.58 -1.59
CA ILE A 10 9.29 11.48 -0.56
C ILE A 10 9.61 12.86 -1.15
N ASP A 11 10.23 12.88 -2.32
CA ASP A 11 10.59 14.10 -3.06
C ASP A 11 9.37 14.84 -3.65
N GLY A 12 8.13 14.34 -3.48
CA GLY A 12 6.93 14.89 -4.10
C GLY A 12 6.86 14.72 -5.61
N LYS A 13 7.61 13.75 -6.15
CA LYS A 13 7.60 13.37 -7.57
C LYS A 13 6.58 12.24 -7.81
N PRO A 14 6.15 12.03 -9.06
CA PRO A 14 5.26 10.92 -9.41
C PRO A 14 5.80 9.58 -8.92
N ALA A 15 4.93 8.82 -8.26
CA ALA A 15 5.21 7.50 -7.72
C ALA A 15 3.94 6.64 -7.79
N ASN A 16 4.11 5.33 -7.83
CA ASN A 16 3.02 4.39 -8.04
C ASN A 16 2.74 3.58 -6.77
N ASN A 17 1.50 3.11 -6.66
CA ASN A 17 1.16 1.99 -5.79
C ASN A 17 1.97 0.75 -6.21
N VAL A 18 2.37 -0.07 -5.24
CA VAL A 18 3.28 -1.20 -5.45
C VAL A 18 2.66 -2.49 -4.95
N LEU A 19 2.61 -3.51 -5.81
CA LEU A 19 2.36 -4.89 -5.43
C LEU A 19 3.66 -5.69 -5.53
N LEU A 20 4.13 -6.24 -4.41
CA LEU A 20 5.28 -7.15 -4.36
C LEU A 20 4.79 -8.60 -4.39
N THR A 21 5.03 -9.30 -5.48
CA THR A 21 4.67 -10.71 -5.63
C THR A 21 5.87 -11.63 -5.51
N GLY A 22 5.69 -12.82 -4.92
CA GLY A 22 6.71 -13.87 -4.91
C GLY A 22 6.50 -14.87 -3.78
N ALA A 23 7.27 -15.95 -3.75
CA ALA A 23 7.14 -16.98 -2.72
C ALA A 23 7.30 -16.45 -1.28
N ARG A 24 6.78 -17.19 -0.31
CA ARG A 24 6.97 -16.87 1.12
C ARG A 24 8.46 -16.88 1.47
N GLY A 25 8.90 -15.96 2.32
CA GLY A 25 10.29 -15.89 2.77
C GLY A 25 11.27 -15.15 1.85
N THR A 26 10.82 -14.56 0.74
CA THR A 26 11.68 -13.79 -0.18
C THR A 26 11.95 -12.34 0.25
N GLY A 27 11.58 -11.96 1.48
CA GLY A 27 11.88 -10.64 2.05
C GLY A 27 10.98 -9.49 1.58
N LYS A 28 9.80 -9.77 0.98
CA LYS A 28 8.86 -8.74 0.48
C LYS A 28 8.48 -7.73 1.57
N SER A 29 8.02 -8.21 2.73
CA SER A 29 7.65 -7.37 3.87
C SER A 29 8.88 -6.67 4.46
N SER A 30 10.03 -7.36 4.49
CA SER A 30 11.29 -6.79 4.97
C SER A 30 11.76 -5.62 4.11
N ILE A 31 11.54 -5.65 2.79
CA ILE A 31 11.85 -4.53 1.90
C ILE A 31 11.04 -3.30 2.30
N VAL A 32 9.73 -3.45 2.53
CA VAL A 32 8.87 -2.32 2.92
C VAL A 32 9.28 -1.76 4.28
N LYS A 33 9.51 -2.63 5.27
CA LYS A 33 9.97 -2.23 6.61
C LYS A 33 11.34 -1.55 6.58
N GLY A 34 12.26 -2.02 5.73
CA GLY A 34 13.56 -1.39 5.52
C GLY A 34 13.48 0.00 4.90
N LEU A 35 12.45 0.30 4.10
CA LEU A 35 12.22 1.66 3.58
C LEU A 35 11.83 2.62 4.70
N LEU A 36 11.00 2.18 5.65
CA LEU A 36 10.67 3.00 6.83
C LEU A 36 11.93 3.34 7.62
N ASP A 37 12.76 2.36 7.93
CA ASP A 37 14.01 2.58 8.67
C ASP A 37 14.90 3.61 7.96
N LYS A 38 15.09 3.44 6.65
CA LYS A 38 15.92 4.30 5.81
C LYS A 38 15.41 5.74 5.68
N TYR A 39 14.10 5.93 5.57
CA TYR A 39 13.50 7.21 5.17
C TYR A 39 12.63 7.87 6.26
N SER A 40 12.51 7.27 7.45
CA SER A 40 11.74 7.82 8.59
C SER A 40 12.12 9.27 8.93
N LYS A 41 13.42 9.59 8.87
CA LYS A 41 13.97 10.93 9.13
C LYS A 41 13.62 11.95 8.03
N GLN A 42 13.17 11.50 6.87
CA GLN A 42 12.73 12.32 5.74
C GLN A 42 11.20 12.46 5.68
N GLY A 43 10.50 12.10 6.76
CA GLY A 43 9.05 12.23 6.86
C GLY A 43 8.26 11.02 6.37
N LEU A 44 8.91 9.90 6.03
CA LEU A 44 8.20 8.67 5.70
C LEU A 44 7.55 8.06 6.96
N ARG A 45 6.30 7.64 6.84
CA ARG A 45 5.53 6.91 7.86
C ARG A 45 4.93 5.66 7.25
N LEU A 46 4.75 4.63 8.07
CA LEU A 46 4.16 3.36 7.66
C LEU A 46 2.87 3.15 8.45
N ILE A 47 1.79 2.82 7.75
CA ILE A 47 0.52 2.40 8.33
C ILE A 47 0.32 0.95 7.90
N GLU A 48 0.46 0.00 8.82
CA GLU A 48 0.16 -1.40 8.53
C GLU A 48 -1.34 -1.65 8.74
N VAL A 49 -1.98 -2.26 7.75
CA VAL A 49 -3.42 -2.55 7.75
C VAL A 49 -3.59 -4.02 7.39
N GLU A 50 -4.39 -4.74 8.16
CA GLU A 50 -4.75 -6.11 7.81
C GLU A 50 -5.75 -6.12 6.65
N LYS A 51 -5.80 -7.22 5.89
CA LYS A 51 -6.69 -7.35 4.73
C LYS A 51 -8.15 -7.01 5.04
N ASN A 52 -8.64 -7.43 6.20
CA ASN A 52 -10.04 -7.22 6.61
C ASN A 52 -10.33 -5.77 7.01
N ASP A 53 -9.29 -5.03 7.43
CA ASP A 53 -9.39 -3.64 7.88
C ASP A 53 -9.22 -2.65 6.72
N LEU A 54 -9.02 -3.13 5.49
CA LEU A 54 -8.98 -2.28 4.29
C LEU A 54 -10.30 -1.53 4.05
N VAL A 55 -11.40 -1.97 4.66
CA VAL A 55 -12.67 -1.23 4.64
C VAL A 55 -12.55 0.16 5.30
N ASP A 56 -11.59 0.33 6.22
CA ASP A 56 -11.34 1.60 6.91
C ASP A 56 -10.42 2.55 6.12
N LEU A 57 -10.01 2.18 4.90
CA LEU A 57 -9.16 3.00 4.04
C LEU A 57 -9.63 4.47 3.93
N PRO A 58 -10.94 4.76 3.69
CA PRO A 58 -11.41 6.15 3.63
C PRO A 58 -11.13 6.92 4.93
N HIS A 59 -11.38 6.29 6.08
CA HIS A 59 -11.14 6.92 7.38
C HIS A 59 -9.64 7.15 7.66
N ILE A 60 -8.77 6.24 7.20
CA ILE A 60 -7.32 6.42 7.30
C ILE A 60 -6.88 7.61 6.45
N VAL A 61 -7.34 7.70 5.21
CA VAL A 61 -7.03 8.80 4.28
C VAL A 61 -7.44 10.14 4.88
N ASP A 62 -8.66 10.25 5.39
CA ASP A 62 -9.18 11.49 5.98
C ASP A 62 -8.31 11.98 7.15
N ARG A 63 -7.81 11.06 7.98
CA ARG A 63 -6.96 11.39 9.14
C ARG A 63 -5.55 11.86 8.77
N ILE A 64 -5.05 11.48 7.61
CA ILE A 64 -3.68 11.80 7.17
C ILE A 64 -3.62 12.86 6.08
N ALA A 65 -4.73 13.21 5.44
CA ALA A 65 -4.76 14.14 4.31
C ALA A 65 -4.14 15.51 4.63
N SER A 66 -4.33 16.03 5.86
CA SER A 66 -3.78 17.34 6.27
C SER A 66 -2.34 17.27 6.79
N ARG A 67 -1.71 16.11 6.76
CA ARG A 67 -0.37 15.90 7.35
C ARG A 67 0.72 16.09 6.31
N VAL A 68 1.84 16.66 6.76
CA VAL A 68 3.02 16.90 5.90
C VAL A 68 3.85 15.64 5.66
N GLU A 69 3.69 14.61 6.50
CA GLU A 69 4.37 13.33 6.32
C GLU A 69 3.86 12.59 5.08
N ARG A 70 4.70 11.70 4.56
CA ARG A 70 4.40 10.82 3.44
C ARG A 70 4.14 9.42 3.98
N PHE A 71 2.99 8.84 3.68
CA PHE A 71 2.51 7.58 4.23
C PHE A 71 2.60 6.46 3.21
N LEU A 72 3.23 5.35 3.60
CA LEU A 72 3.03 4.06 2.96
C LEU A 72 1.94 3.33 3.74
N LEU A 73 0.82 3.05 3.09
CA LEU A 73 -0.14 2.09 3.62
C LEU A 73 0.29 0.70 3.17
N PHE A 74 0.57 -0.17 4.12
CA PHE A 74 1.13 -1.49 3.89
C PHE A 74 0.16 -2.59 4.30
N CYS A 75 -0.19 -3.45 3.34
CA CYS A 75 -0.93 -4.69 3.60
C CYS A 75 -0.08 -5.91 3.23
N ASP A 76 0.19 -6.77 4.21
CA ASP A 76 0.95 -8.00 3.98
C ASP A 76 0.03 -9.15 3.53
N ASP A 77 0.59 -10.06 2.72
CA ASP A 77 -0.06 -11.26 2.19
C ASP A 77 -1.50 -11.05 1.66
N LEU A 78 -1.64 -10.04 0.80
CA LEU A 78 -2.87 -9.68 0.14
C LEU A 78 -3.31 -10.81 -0.81
N SER A 79 -4.22 -11.65 -0.32
CA SER A 79 -4.92 -12.66 -1.10
C SER A 79 -6.36 -12.75 -0.63
N PHE A 80 -7.30 -12.71 -1.56
CA PHE A 80 -8.73 -12.78 -1.26
C PHE A 80 -9.32 -14.04 -1.85
N HIS A 81 -10.50 -14.41 -1.34
CA HIS A 81 -11.25 -15.59 -1.74
C HIS A 81 -12.57 -15.24 -2.47
N GLY A 82 -12.84 -13.96 -2.76
CA GLY A 82 -14.04 -13.51 -3.47
C GLY A 82 -14.26 -12.00 -3.39
N ALA A 83 -15.52 -11.56 -3.52
CA ALA A 83 -15.96 -10.18 -3.36
C ALA A 83 -15.98 -9.76 -1.86
N GLU A 84 -14.80 -9.81 -1.23
CA GLU A 84 -14.61 -9.33 0.13
C GLU A 84 -14.64 -7.79 0.16
N ASP A 85 -15.23 -7.19 1.19
CA ASP A 85 -15.37 -5.73 1.30
C ASP A 85 -14.01 -5.02 1.25
N GLY A 86 -12.97 -5.63 1.84
CA GLY A 86 -11.60 -5.12 1.76
C GLY A 86 -11.03 -5.10 0.34
N TYR A 87 -11.42 -6.04 -0.54
CA TYR A 87 -11.03 -6.02 -1.94
C TYR A 87 -11.72 -4.88 -2.70
N ILE A 88 -13.01 -4.67 -2.44
CA ILE A 88 -13.78 -3.58 -3.04
C ILE A 88 -13.17 -2.24 -2.63
N ALA A 89 -12.91 -2.03 -1.34
CA ALA A 89 -12.29 -0.81 -0.82
C ALA A 89 -10.90 -0.56 -1.44
N LEU A 90 -10.07 -1.60 -1.52
CA LEU A 90 -8.76 -1.51 -2.16
C LEU A 90 -8.87 -1.17 -3.65
N LYS A 91 -9.74 -1.85 -4.39
CA LYS A 91 -9.95 -1.60 -5.82
C LYS A 91 -10.36 -0.15 -6.05
N VAL A 92 -11.33 0.33 -5.28
CA VAL A 92 -11.80 1.70 -5.33
C VAL A 92 -10.68 2.71 -5.05
N ALA A 93 -9.84 2.43 -4.06
CA ALA A 93 -8.68 3.26 -3.74
C ALA A 93 -7.63 3.28 -4.86
N LEU A 94 -7.40 2.14 -5.54
CA LEU A 94 -6.49 2.00 -6.67
C LEU A 94 -7.03 2.65 -7.96
N ASP A 95 -8.34 2.56 -8.19
CA ASP A 95 -9.03 3.16 -9.34
C ASP A 95 -9.15 4.69 -9.23
N GLY A 96 -8.80 5.27 -8.07
CA GLY A 96 -8.80 6.72 -7.82
C GLY A 96 -10.20 7.35 -7.75
N SER A 97 -11.24 6.53 -7.60
CA SER A 97 -12.65 6.97 -7.69
C SER A 97 -13.22 7.55 -6.39
N ILE A 98 -12.57 7.28 -5.24
CA ILE A 98 -12.88 7.92 -3.95
C ILE A 98 -11.64 8.67 -3.50
N SER A 99 -11.44 9.92 -3.95
CA SER A 99 -10.63 10.92 -3.21
C SER A 99 -9.22 10.49 -2.72
N THR A 100 -8.60 9.45 -3.30
CA THR A 100 -7.49 8.69 -2.69
C THR A 100 -6.11 9.01 -3.21
N THR A 101 -5.94 9.83 -4.23
CA THR A 101 -4.62 10.44 -4.48
C THR A 101 -4.43 11.64 -3.56
N SER A 102 -4.56 11.41 -2.25
CA SER A 102 -3.86 12.28 -1.32
C SER A 102 -2.40 12.20 -1.74
N GLU A 103 -1.82 13.34 -2.13
CA GLU A 103 -0.45 13.37 -2.67
C GLU A 103 0.55 12.74 -1.69
N ASN A 104 0.17 12.62 -0.42
CA ASN A 104 0.95 12.06 0.66
C ASN A 104 0.68 10.59 1.00
N LEU A 105 -0.02 9.80 0.17
CA LEU A 105 -0.27 8.37 0.40
C LEU A 105 0.14 7.49 -0.79
N LEU A 106 0.81 6.36 -0.52
CA LEU A 106 0.96 5.25 -1.46
C LEU A 106 0.55 3.92 -0.82
N ILE A 107 -0.07 3.06 -1.62
CA ILE A 107 -0.44 1.70 -1.21
C ILE A 107 0.65 0.73 -1.64
N TYR A 108 1.28 0.08 -0.66
CA TYR A 108 2.22 -1.02 -0.86
C TYR A 108 1.57 -2.30 -0.35
N ALA A 109 1.56 -3.35 -1.15
CA ALA A 109 1.06 -4.65 -0.73
C ALA A 109 2.06 -5.74 -1.06
N THR A 110 2.07 -6.83 -0.29
CA THR A 110 2.71 -8.08 -0.74
C THR A 110 1.65 -9.11 -1.09
N SER A 111 1.97 -10.04 -1.97
CA SER A 111 1.17 -11.23 -2.19
C SER A 111 2.06 -12.43 -2.46
N ASN A 112 1.70 -13.56 -1.89
CA ASN A 112 2.29 -14.85 -2.26
C ASN A 112 1.72 -15.39 -3.58
N ARG A 113 0.65 -14.78 -4.09
CA ARG A 113 0.01 -15.11 -5.38
C ARG A 113 0.28 -14.00 -6.40
N ARG A 114 0.27 -14.35 -7.69
CA ARG A 114 0.40 -13.37 -8.77
C ARG A 114 -0.90 -12.57 -8.96
N HIS A 115 -2.03 -13.22 -8.69
CA HIS A 115 -3.37 -12.64 -8.76
C HIS A 115 -3.93 -12.48 -7.35
N LEU A 116 -4.55 -11.33 -7.09
CA LEU A 116 -5.19 -11.05 -5.80
C LEU A 116 -6.49 -11.83 -5.62
N MET A 117 -7.18 -12.13 -6.73
CA MET A 117 -8.33 -13.02 -6.80
C MET A 117 -7.92 -14.42 -7.26
N PRO A 118 -8.65 -15.47 -6.89
CA PRO A 118 -8.56 -16.78 -7.53
C PRO A 118 -8.99 -16.66 -9.00
N GLU A 119 -8.26 -17.33 -9.90
CA GLU A 119 -8.79 -17.61 -11.25
C GLU A 119 -9.76 -18.79 -11.14
N TYR A 120 -11.03 -18.56 -11.46
CA TYR A 120 -11.97 -19.64 -11.73
C TYR A 120 -11.92 -19.91 -13.24
N MET A 121 -11.39 -21.08 -13.63
CA MET A 121 -11.59 -21.66 -14.97
C MET A 121 -12.97 -22.26 -15.10
#